data_AF-A0A9P7FWA5-F1
#
_entry.id   AF-A0A9P7FWA5-F1
#
_cell.length_a   1.000
_cell.length_b   1.000
_cell.length_c   1.000
_cell.angle_alpha   90.00
_cell.angle_beta   90.00
_cell.angle_gamma   90.00
#
_symmetry.space_group_name_H-M   'P 1'
#
loop_
_entity.id
_entity.type
_entity.pdbx_description
1 polymer ?
#
loop_
_entity_poly.entity_id
_entity_poly.type
_entity_poly.pdbx_seq_one_letter_code
_entity_poly.pdbx_strand_id
1 'polypeptide(L)'
;MAPTSSNGNGNVWTKIFSDSYSGSWATDRMINARGQHSITVPNVPAGDYLLRPEIAALHEADALYTQNPARGVQMYMSCIQFKVTSNGNQALPGGTSFPGTYTDSTPGIHFNVYNEAATSYKAPGPAVWSGAAGGSIGKVG
;
A
#
# COMPACT_ATOMS: atom_id res chain seq x y z
N MET A 1 -7.78 2.28 0.90
CA MET A 1 -9.03 3.02 0.58
C MET A 1 -9.71 3.39 1.88
N ALA A 2 -10.27 4.59 1.99
CA ALA A 2 -11.00 5.08 3.17
C ALA A 2 -12.10 6.06 2.74
N PRO A 3 -13.21 6.23 3.50
CA PRO A 3 -14.20 7.26 3.22
C PRO A 3 -13.62 8.67 3.37
N THR A 4 -13.97 9.61 2.50
CA THR A 4 -13.47 11.01 2.58
C THR A 4 -13.91 11.71 3.86
N SER A 5 -15.06 11.34 4.44
CA SER A 5 -15.54 11.86 5.73
C SER A 5 -14.60 11.60 6.90
N SER A 6 -13.70 10.60 6.79
CA SER A 6 -12.65 10.37 7.79
C SER A 6 -11.48 11.34 7.70
N ASN A 7 -11.31 12.00 6.55
CA ASN A 7 -10.11 12.75 6.19
C ASN A 7 -8.81 11.93 6.40
N GLY A 8 -8.89 10.60 6.26
CA GLY A 8 -7.77 9.68 6.48
C GLY A 8 -7.38 9.45 7.95
N ASN A 9 -8.12 10.00 8.92
CA ASN A 9 -7.81 9.89 10.34
C ASN A 9 -8.43 8.64 10.99
N GLY A 10 -7.73 8.09 11.97
CA GLY A 10 -8.16 6.90 12.72
C GLY A 10 -8.00 5.59 11.95
N ASN A 11 -8.64 4.53 12.43
CA ASN A 11 -8.51 3.18 11.90
C ASN A 11 -9.41 2.95 10.67
N VAL A 12 -9.24 3.78 9.64
CA VAL A 12 -10.17 3.89 8.51
C VAL A 12 -9.65 3.28 7.21
N TRP A 13 -8.36 2.98 7.14
CA TRP A 13 -7.73 2.51 5.91
C TRP A 13 -7.93 0.99 5.75
N THR A 14 -8.42 0.61 4.58
CA THR A 14 -8.49 -0.79 4.12
C THR A 14 -7.49 -1.01 2.99
N LYS A 15 -6.65 -2.06 3.10
CA LYS A 15 -5.74 -2.49 2.04
C LYS A 15 -6.51 -3.23 0.94
N ILE A 16 -6.44 -2.74 -0.29
CA ILE A 16 -7.16 -3.31 -1.45
C ILE A 16 -6.24 -3.87 -2.54
N PHE A 17 -4.94 -3.65 -2.42
CA PHE A 17 -3.92 -4.17 -3.33
C PHE A 17 -2.60 -4.28 -2.57
N SER A 18 -1.79 -5.27 -2.92
CA SER A 18 -0.43 -5.44 -2.44
C SER A 18 0.35 -6.22 -3.48
N ASP A 19 1.53 -5.74 -3.83
CA ASP A 19 2.51 -6.46 -4.62
C ASP A 19 3.90 -6.17 -4.02
N SER A 20 4.73 -7.21 -3.89
CA SER A 20 6.06 -7.12 -3.31
C SER A 20 7.08 -7.77 -4.25
N TYR A 21 7.62 -8.93 -3.88
CA TYR A 21 8.56 -9.67 -4.71
C TYR A 21 7.87 -10.86 -5.39
N SER A 22 7.91 -10.89 -6.72
CA SER A 22 7.43 -12.01 -7.53
C SER A 22 8.33 -12.16 -8.76
N GLY A 23 9.47 -12.84 -8.58
CA GLY A 23 10.55 -12.93 -9.57
C GLY A 23 11.30 -11.59 -9.83
N SER A 24 10.68 -10.47 -9.51
CA SER A 24 11.20 -9.10 -9.54
C SER A 24 10.42 -8.25 -8.52
N TRP A 25 11.01 -7.14 -8.08
CA TRP A 25 10.31 -6.24 -7.16
C TRP A 25 9.15 -5.53 -7.87
N ALA A 26 8.12 -5.19 -7.10
CA ALA A 26 7.00 -4.39 -7.57
C ALA A 26 7.46 -3.08 -8.22
N THR A 27 8.50 -2.44 -7.68
CA THR A 27 9.11 -1.21 -8.25
C THR A 27 9.75 -1.45 -9.60
N ASP A 28 10.41 -2.60 -9.82
CA ASP A 28 11.03 -2.94 -11.11
C ASP A 28 9.95 -3.13 -12.18
N ARG A 29 8.88 -3.84 -11.83
CA ARG A 29 7.70 -4.01 -12.70
C ARG A 29 7.01 -2.68 -12.95
N MET A 30 6.97 -1.78 -11.97
CA MET A 30 6.37 -0.45 -12.12
C MET A 30 7.17 0.43 -13.08
N ILE A 31 8.51 0.38 -13.03
CA ILE A 31 9.38 1.05 -14.00
C ILE A 31 9.09 0.52 -15.41
N ASN A 32 9.03 -0.80 -15.58
CA ASN A 32 8.70 -1.44 -16.86
C ASN A 32 7.29 -1.06 -17.35
N ALA A 33 6.34 -0.85 -16.42
CA ALA A 33 4.99 -0.38 -16.69
C ALA A 33 4.90 1.16 -16.88
N ARG A 34 6.02 1.87 -16.98
CA ARG A 34 6.08 3.35 -17.11
C ARG A 34 5.35 4.09 -15.98
N GLY A 35 5.52 3.59 -14.76
CA GLY A 35 4.89 4.16 -13.56
C GLY A 35 3.44 3.74 -13.36
N GLN A 36 2.88 2.88 -14.22
CA GLN A 36 1.47 2.53 -14.18
C GLN A 36 1.21 1.32 -13.27
N HIS A 37 0.22 1.49 -12.41
CA HIS A 37 -0.39 0.42 -11.64
C HIS A 37 -1.88 0.73 -11.48
N SER A 38 -2.69 -0.32 -11.31
CA SER A 38 -4.14 -0.22 -11.33
C SER A 38 -4.75 -1.01 -10.18
N ILE A 39 -5.92 -0.57 -9.75
CA ILE A 39 -6.83 -1.34 -8.91
C ILE A 39 -8.17 -1.45 -9.63
N THR A 40 -8.92 -2.50 -9.33
CA THR A 40 -10.35 -2.55 -9.62
C THR A 40 -11.08 -1.98 -8.42
N VAL A 41 -11.95 -1.00 -8.63
CA VAL A 41 -12.77 -0.43 -7.56
C VAL A 41 -13.65 -1.54 -6.97
N PRO A 42 -13.55 -1.85 -5.66
CA PRO A 42 -14.37 -2.89 -5.05
C PRO A 42 -15.86 -2.53 -5.04
N ASN A 43 -16.74 -3.51 -4.81
CA ASN A 43 -18.20 -3.31 -4.81
C ASN A 43 -18.70 -2.62 -3.51
N VAL A 44 -18.17 -1.44 -3.21
CA VAL A 44 -18.50 -0.61 -2.05
C VAL A 44 -19.75 0.26 -2.31
N PRO A 45 -20.41 0.78 -1.27
CA PRO A 45 -21.46 1.77 -1.42
C PRO A 45 -21.03 2.98 -2.24
N ALA A 46 -21.98 3.62 -2.91
CA ALA A 46 -21.74 4.90 -3.57
C ALA A 46 -21.31 5.96 -2.54
N GLY A 47 -20.37 6.82 -2.91
CA GLY A 47 -19.82 7.83 -2.02
C GLY A 47 -18.46 8.35 -2.43
N ASP A 48 -17.93 9.27 -1.64
CA ASP A 48 -16.63 9.90 -1.86
C ASP A 48 -15.54 9.19 -1.04
N TYR A 49 -14.46 8.78 -1.71
CA TYR A 49 -13.39 7.98 -1.12
C TYR A 49 -12.00 8.57 -1.38
N LEU A 50 -11.08 8.22 -0.48
CA LEU A 50 -9.64 8.40 -0.62
C LEU A 50 -8.98 7.09 -1.03
N LEU A 51 -8.16 7.14 -2.07
CA LEU A 51 -7.21 6.09 -2.44
C LEU A 51 -5.79 6.55 -2.10
N ARG A 52 -5.05 5.74 -1.34
CA ARG A 52 -3.67 6.00 -0.92
C ARG A 52 -2.73 4.94 -1.49
N PRO A 53 -2.22 5.08 -2.73
CA PRO A 53 -1.13 4.24 -3.20
C PRO A 53 0.17 4.55 -2.46
N GLU A 54 0.94 3.50 -2.17
CA GLU A 54 2.18 3.49 -1.37
C GLU A 54 3.27 2.72 -2.08
N ILE A 55 4.45 3.32 -2.20
CA ILE A 55 5.67 2.62 -2.62
C ILE A 55 6.64 2.66 -1.43
N ALA A 56 7.12 1.50 -1.01
CA ALA A 56 8.19 1.37 -0.02
C ALA A 56 9.51 1.09 -0.74
N ALA A 57 10.45 2.04 -0.73
CA ALA A 57 11.80 1.82 -1.24
C ALA A 57 12.72 1.33 -0.12
N LEU A 58 13.37 0.19 -0.34
CA LEU A 58 14.05 -0.60 0.70
C LEU A 58 15.57 -0.50 0.70
N HIS A 59 16.16 0.33 -0.18
CA HIS A 59 17.62 0.38 -0.39
C HIS A 59 18.42 0.85 0.84
N GLU A 60 17.77 1.48 1.81
CA GLU A 60 18.31 1.87 3.12
C GLU A 60 17.49 1.33 4.30
N ALA A 61 16.59 0.37 4.03
CA ALA A 61 15.74 -0.25 5.05
C ALA A 61 16.50 -1.25 5.93
N ASP A 62 17.83 -1.38 5.77
CA ASP A 62 18.71 -2.11 6.67
C ASP A 62 18.99 -1.35 7.99
N ALA A 63 18.54 -0.09 8.07
CA ALA A 63 18.50 0.72 9.28
C ALA A 63 17.07 1.18 9.58
N LEU A 64 16.82 1.59 10.82
CA LEU A 64 15.56 2.20 11.24
C LEU A 64 15.72 3.73 11.32
N TYR A 65 14.77 4.47 10.74
CA TYR A 65 14.78 5.95 10.78
C TYR A 65 14.78 6.52 12.20
N THR A 66 14.07 5.85 13.12
CA THR A 66 14.02 6.21 14.55
C THR A 66 15.37 6.13 15.25
N GLN A 67 16.31 5.35 14.71
CA GLN A 67 17.65 5.15 15.25
C GLN A 67 18.72 5.91 14.44
N ASN A 68 18.51 6.01 13.12
CA ASN A 68 19.37 6.75 12.22
C ASN A 68 18.49 7.54 11.23
N PRO A 69 18.25 8.84 11.46
CA PRO A 69 17.33 9.64 10.66
C PRO A 69 17.84 9.93 9.24
N ALA A 70 19.09 9.60 8.92
CA ALA A 70 19.64 9.70 7.57
C ALA A 70 19.37 8.45 6.71
N ARG A 71 18.74 7.41 7.26
CA ARG A 71 18.44 6.13 6.60
C ARG A 71 17.05 5.63 6.99
N GLY A 72 16.66 4.49 6.42
CA GLY A 72 15.40 3.81 6.71
C GLY A 72 14.61 3.49 5.45
N VAL A 73 13.50 2.77 5.63
CA VAL A 73 12.51 2.60 4.56
C VAL A 73 11.97 3.95 4.13
N GLN A 74 11.94 4.20 2.83
CA GLN A 74 11.40 5.44 2.27
C GLN A 74 10.01 5.18 1.70
N MET A 75 9.00 5.83 2.28
CA MET A 75 7.59 5.67 1.90
C MET A 75 7.16 6.82 0.96
N TYR A 76 6.83 6.49 -0.28
CA TYR A 76 6.35 7.45 -1.29
C TYR A 76 4.84 7.34 -1.43
N MET A 77 4.17 8.41 -1.01
CA MET A 77 2.73 8.42 -0.75
C MET A 77 2.01 9.43 -1.61
N SER A 78 0.86 9.02 -2.14
CA SER A 78 -0.11 9.94 -2.74
C SER A 78 -1.50 9.68 -2.19
N CYS A 79 -2.40 10.66 -2.29
CA CYS A 79 -3.81 10.53 -1.98
C CYS A 79 -4.63 11.04 -3.16
N ILE A 80 -5.57 10.22 -3.61
CA ILE A 80 -6.45 10.50 -4.74
C ILE A 80 -7.88 10.51 -4.21
N GLN A 81 -8.61 11.60 -4.49
CA GLN A 81 -10.04 11.69 -4.22
C GLN A 81 -10.83 11.18 -5.42
N PHE A 82 -11.80 10.30 -5.19
CA PHE A 82 -12.68 9.79 -6.24
C PHE A 82 -14.08 9.49 -5.70
N LYS A 83 -15.06 9.50 -6.60
CA LYS A 83 -16.45 9.19 -6.28
C LYS A 83 -16.84 7.86 -6.89
N VAL A 84 -17.35 6.95 -6.07
CA VAL A 84 -18.01 5.72 -6.51
C VAL A 84 -19.48 6.05 -6.76
N THR A 85 -19.97 5.77 -7.97
CA THR A 85 -21.35 6.04 -8.38
C THR A 85 -22.23 4.79 -8.41
N SER A 86 -21.63 3.59 -8.45
CA SER A 86 -22.35 2.32 -8.39
C SER A 86 -22.80 2.01 -6.96
N ASN A 87 -23.99 1.43 -6.81
CA ASN A 87 -24.54 1.04 -5.50
C ASN A 87 -24.08 -0.36 -5.09
N GLY A 88 -22.80 -0.49 -4.73
CA GLY A 88 -22.28 -1.69 -4.10
C GLY A 88 -22.73 -1.83 -2.63
N ASN A 89 -22.44 -2.97 -2.03
CA ASN A 89 -22.91 -3.31 -0.67
C ASN A 89 -21.81 -3.80 0.27
N GLN A 90 -20.56 -3.87 -0.19
CA GLN A 90 -19.45 -4.32 0.64
C GLN A 90 -18.87 -3.14 1.44
N ALA A 91 -19.12 -3.13 2.75
CA ALA A 91 -18.54 -2.13 3.62
C ALA A 91 -17.02 -2.32 3.74
N LEU A 92 -16.26 -1.22 3.64
CA LEU A 92 -14.83 -1.25 3.94
C LEU A 92 -14.62 -1.57 5.42
N PRO A 93 -13.85 -2.60 5.79
CA PRO A 93 -13.65 -2.98 7.18
C PRO A 93 -12.79 -1.98 7.98
N GLY A 94 -12.09 -1.06 7.30
CA GLY A 94 -11.09 -0.21 7.93
C GLY A 94 -9.98 -1.03 8.59
N GLY A 95 -9.55 -0.60 9.77
CA GLY A 95 -8.66 -1.36 10.66
C GLY A 95 -7.20 -0.90 10.68
N THR A 96 -6.80 0.05 9.83
CA THR A 96 -5.46 0.64 9.85
C THR A 96 -5.49 2.16 9.89
N SER A 97 -4.52 2.74 10.59
CA SER A 97 -4.28 4.17 10.73
C SER A 97 -2.90 4.56 10.18
N PHE A 98 -2.82 5.74 9.57
CA PHE A 98 -1.56 6.33 9.11
C PHE A 98 -1.51 7.80 9.56
N PRO A 99 -0.58 8.19 10.46
CA PRO A 99 0.42 7.34 11.14
C PRO A 99 -0.20 6.35 12.14
N GLY A 100 0.53 5.28 12.49
CA GLY A 100 0.16 4.34 13.57
C GLY A 100 0.37 2.86 13.24
N THR A 101 -0.05 2.42 12.05
CA THR A 101 0.00 0.99 11.68
C THR A 101 1.43 0.47 11.46
N TYR A 102 2.32 1.32 10.97
CA TYR A 102 3.72 0.97 10.74
C TYR A 102 4.57 1.39 11.92
N THR A 103 5.26 0.40 12.48
CA THR A 103 6.21 0.52 13.59
C THR A 103 7.55 -0.07 13.17
N ASP A 104 8.61 0.22 13.93
CA ASP A 104 9.94 -0.36 13.72
C ASP A 104 9.94 -1.90 13.71
N SER A 105 9.01 -2.53 14.45
CA SER A 105 8.84 -3.98 14.52
C SER A 105 7.91 -4.56 13.46
N THR A 106 7.26 -3.73 12.65
CA THR A 106 6.34 -4.21 11.62
C THR A 106 7.15 -4.92 10.52
N PRO A 107 6.77 -6.14 10.10
CA PRO A 107 7.46 -6.85 9.02
C PRO A 107 7.60 -5.98 7.77
N GLY A 108 8.81 -5.96 7.21
CA GLY A 108 9.14 -5.22 5.98
C GLY A 108 9.49 -3.75 6.16
N ILE A 109 9.43 -3.20 7.39
CA ILE A 109 9.95 -1.85 7.71
C ILE A 109 11.46 -1.86 7.87
N HIS A 110 12.01 -2.88 8.54
CA HIS A 110 13.44 -3.16 8.63
C HIS A 110 13.73 -4.44 7.85
N PHE A 111 14.50 -4.33 6.77
CA PHE A 111 14.85 -5.42 5.86
C PHE A 111 16.11 -5.09 5.05
N ASN A 112 17.07 -6.01 5.00
CA ASN A 112 18.29 -5.84 4.22
C ASN A 112 18.17 -6.51 2.84
N VAL A 113 17.78 -5.74 1.82
CA VAL A 113 17.64 -6.22 0.44
C VAL A 113 18.91 -6.79 -0.19
N TYR A 114 20.09 -6.51 0.37
CA TYR A 114 21.38 -6.95 -0.18
C TYR A 114 21.86 -8.27 0.42
N ASN A 115 21.41 -8.62 1.62
CA ASN A 115 21.87 -9.80 2.36
C ASN A 115 20.76 -10.81 2.67
N GLU A 116 19.49 -10.41 2.56
CA GLU A 116 18.34 -11.29 2.75
C GLU A 116 17.74 -11.70 1.40
N ALA A 117 17.24 -12.93 1.33
CA ALA A 117 16.57 -13.40 0.12
C ALA A 117 15.29 -12.59 -0.14
N ALA A 118 15.11 -12.03 -1.33
CA ALA A 118 13.92 -11.24 -1.65
C ALA A 118 12.59 -12.01 -1.46
N THR A 119 12.62 -13.34 -1.55
CA THR A 119 11.48 -14.23 -1.28
C THR A 119 11.07 -14.30 0.19
N SER A 120 11.92 -13.90 1.14
CA SER A 120 11.57 -13.82 2.56
C SER A 120 10.85 -12.51 2.93
N TYR A 121 10.86 -11.52 2.04
CA TYR A 121 10.28 -10.20 2.31
C TYR A 121 8.76 -10.27 2.52
N LYS A 122 8.30 -9.67 3.61
CA LYS A 122 6.87 -9.51 3.93
C LYS A 122 6.53 -8.04 3.96
N ALA A 123 5.67 -7.60 3.05
CA ALA A 123 5.23 -6.20 3.00
C ALA A 123 4.48 -5.79 4.28
N PRO A 124 4.62 -4.53 4.73
CA PRO A 124 4.04 -4.07 5.98
C PRO A 124 2.51 -3.90 5.92
N GLY A 125 1.86 -4.01 7.08
CA GLY A 125 0.42 -3.82 7.25
C GLY A 125 -0.41 -5.10 7.07
N PRO A 126 -1.74 -5.00 7.10
CA PRO A 126 -2.64 -6.15 7.11
C PRO A 126 -2.62 -6.90 5.77
N ALA A 127 -3.26 -8.07 5.74
CA ALA A 127 -3.58 -8.72 4.47
C ALA A 127 -4.47 -7.84 3.58
N VAL A 128 -4.45 -8.10 2.28
CA VAL A 128 -5.43 -7.51 1.35
C VAL A 128 -6.83 -7.96 1.78
N TRP A 129 -7.77 -7.03 1.86
CA TRP A 129 -9.15 -7.32 2.22
C TRP A 129 -9.78 -8.29 1.21
N SER A 130 -10.51 -9.29 1.71
CA SER A 130 -11.16 -10.32 0.88
C SER A 130 -12.21 -9.78 -0.10
N GLY A 131 -12.79 -8.61 0.16
CA GLY A 131 -13.70 -7.93 -0.77
C GLY A 131 -13.00 -7.09 -1.84
N ALA A 132 -11.66 -7.01 -1.84
CA ALA A 132 -10.94 -6.29 -2.87
C ALA A 132 -11.10 -6.98 -4.24
N ALA A 133 -11.33 -6.18 -5.29
CA ALA A 133 -11.56 -6.68 -6.64
C ALA A 133 -10.25 -6.90 -7.45
N GLY A 134 -9.10 -6.84 -6.78
CA GLY A 134 -7.79 -7.03 -7.39
C GLY A 134 -7.16 -5.75 -7.96
N GLY A 135 -6.00 -5.93 -8.59
CA GLY A 135 -5.19 -4.88 -9.17
C GLY A 135 -3.98 -5.48 -9.88
N SER A 136 -3.21 -4.63 -10.56
CA SER A 136 -2.01 -5.07 -11.26
C SER A 136 -0.98 -3.93 -11.40
N ILE A 137 0.27 -4.31 -11.55
CA ILE A 137 1.34 -3.43 -12.04
C ILE A 137 1.52 -3.78 -13.51
N GLY A 138 1.14 -2.86 -14.40
CA GLY A 138 1.07 -3.13 -15.82
C GLY A 138 0.66 -1.89 -16.60
N LYS A 139 1.15 -1.80 -17.84
CA LYS A 139 0.84 -0.70 -18.73
C LYS A 139 -0.60 -0.84 -19.23
N VAL A 140 -1.41 0.21 -19.05
CA VAL A 140 -2.81 0.31 -19.52
C VAL A 140 -2.99 1.37 -20.62
N GLY A 141 -1.96 2.16 -20.93
CA GLY A 141 -1.90 3.13 -22.04
C GLY A 141 -0.47 3.53 -22.38
#